data_AF-A0A9E5FQV0-F1
#
_entry.id   AF-A0A9E5FQV0-F1
#
_cell.length_a   1.000
_cell.length_b   1.000
_cell.length_c   1.000
_cell.angle_alpha   90.00
_cell.angle_beta   90.00
_cell.angle_gamma   90.00
#
_symmetry.space_group_name_H-M   'P 1'
#
loop_
_entity.id
_entity.type
_entity.pdbx_description
1 polymer ?
#
loop_
_entity_poly.entity_id
_entity_poly.type
_entity_poly.pdbx_seq_one_letter_code
_entity_poly.pdbx_strand_id
1 'polypeptide(L)'
;MSITQTIFARNTVSMTDLRRDPSGVIEVANLSPVAVLNHNKPAAYLISAAAYEDMLDQLEDAALAKVVKARAGGKTVQVKLEDLYP
;
A
#
# COMPACT_ATOMS: atom_id res chain seq x y z
N MET A 1 18.02 -23.87 -11.64
CA MET A 1 18.40 -22.51 -11.20
C MET A 1 17.46 -22.09 -10.09
N SER A 2 17.94 -21.87 -8.88
CA SER A 2 17.11 -21.25 -7.84
C SER A 2 17.05 -19.75 -8.11
N ILE A 3 15.88 -19.26 -8.50
CA ILE A 3 15.62 -17.82 -8.65
C ILE A 3 15.51 -17.23 -7.24
N THR A 4 16.40 -16.30 -6.89
CA THR A 4 16.29 -15.51 -5.66
C THR A 4 15.18 -14.49 -5.83
N GLN A 5 14.21 -14.46 -4.92
CA GLN A 5 13.13 -13.49 -4.91
C GLN A 5 13.38 -12.42 -3.84
N THR A 6 13.17 -11.16 -4.20
CA THR A 6 13.29 -10.04 -3.26
C THR A 6 12.10 -10.00 -2.32
N ILE A 7 12.37 -9.84 -1.02
CA ILE A 7 11.35 -9.67 0.03
C ILE A 7 11.33 -8.19 0.43
N PHE A 8 10.15 -7.57 0.34
CA PHE A 8 9.92 -6.16 0.68
C PHE A 8 9.42 -6.00 2.12
N ALA A 9 10.04 -6.72 3.04
CA ALA A 9 9.76 -6.67 4.46
C ALA A 9 11.04 -7.00 5.23
N ARG A 10 11.25 -6.32 6.36
CA ARG A 10 12.37 -6.62 7.27
C ARG A 10 12.09 -7.85 8.14
N ASN A 11 10.82 -8.14 8.36
CA ASN A 11 10.35 -9.25 9.17
C ASN A 11 9.77 -10.34 8.27
N THR A 12 10.04 -11.60 8.61
CA THR A 12 9.46 -12.77 7.95
C THR A 12 8.87 -13.71 9.00
N VAL A 13 7.83 -14.44 8.63
CA VAL A 13 7.22 -15.47 9.49
C VAL A 13 6.82 -16.66 8.63
N SER A 14 6.97 -17.89 9.15
CA SER A 14 6.43 -19.05 8.45
C SER A 14 4.91 -19.12 8.61
N MET A 15 4.23 -19.73 7.65
CA MET A 15 2.78 -19.96 7.77
C MET A 15 2.43 -20.82 9.01
N THR A 16 3.34 -21.67 9.48
CA THR A 16 3.15 -22.46 10.71
C THR A 16 3.25 -21.58 11.96
N ASP A 17 4.22 -20.68 12.03
CA ASP A 17 4.38 -19.77 13.18
C ASP A 17 3.23 -18.75 13.23
N LEU A 18 2.78 -18.24 12.08
CA LEU A 18 1.60 -17.38 12.00
C LEU A 18 0.34 -18.08 12.54
N ARG A 19 0.16 -19.37 12.22
CA ARG A 19 -0.96 -20.15 12.77
C ARG A 19 -0.82 -20.42 14.26
N ARG A 20 0.41 -20.55 14.77
CA ARG A 20 0.69 -20.81 16.18
C ARG A 20 0.45 -19.57 17.04
N ASP A 21 0.87 -18.40 16.56
CA ASP A 21 0.77 -17.13 17.28
C ASP A 21 0.36 -15.99 16.34
N PRO A 22 -0.93 -15.91 15.96
CA PRO A 22 -1.40 -14.86 15.07
C PRO A 22 -1.32 -13.47 15.72
N SER A 23 -1.57 -13.37 17.03
CA SER A 23 -1.58 -12.11 17.76
C SER A 23 -0.20 -11.46 17.80
N GLY A 24 0.85 -12.21 18.17
CA GLY A 24 2.21 -11.67 18.19
C GLY A 24 2.69 -11.22 16.81
N VAL A 25 2.29 -11.94 15.75
CA VAL A 25 2.63 -11.54 14.37
C VAL A 25 1.88 -10.27 13.95
N ILE A 26 0.63 -10.10 14.35
CA ILE A 26 -0.15 -8.87 14.11
C ILE A 26 0.49 -7.68 14.84
N GLU A 27 0.94 -7.85 16.08
CA GLU A 27 1.63 -6.79 16.83
C GLU A 27 2.92 -6.32 16.12
N VAL A 28 3.71 -7.25 15.58
CA VAL A 28 4.89 -6.90 14.77
C VAL A 28 4.48 -6.17 13.49
N ALA A 29 3.40 -6.60 12.83
CA ALA A 29 2.89 -5.98 11.61
C ALA A 29 2.37 -4.55 11.81
N ASN A 30 1.98 -4.18 13.04
CA ASN A 30 1.64 -2.81 13.40
C ASN A 30 2.83 -1.84 13.35
N LEU A 31 4.06 -2.35 13.50
CA LEU A 31 5.28 -1.55 13.47
C LEU A 31 5.96 -1.58 12.10
N SER A 32 5.89 -2.70 11.38
CA SER A 32 6.51 -2.87 10.06
C SER A 32 5.91 -4.06 9.32
N PRO A 33 5.81 -4.03 7.98
CA PRO A 33 5.36 -5.18 7.19
C PRO A 33 6.08 -6.48 7.54
N VAL A 34 5.34 -7.58 7.55
CA VAL A 34 5.83 -8.94 7.77
C VAL A 34 5.54 -9.79 6.54
N ALA A 35 6.58 -10.39 5.94
CA ALA A 35 6.40 -11.34 4.85
C ALA A 35 6.05 -12.74 5.41
N VAL A 36 4.91 -13.28 4.98
CA VAL A 36 4.46 -14.62 5.35
C VAL A 36 5.01 -15.61 4.32
N LEU A 37 5.79 -16.57 4.80
CA LEU A 37 6.46 -17.58 3.98
C LEU A 37 5.66 -18.89 3.94
N ASN A 38 5.46 -19.43 2.74
CA ASN A 38 5.00 -20.78 2.49
C ASN A 38 6.08 -21.56 1.72
N HIS A 39 6.53 -22.71 2.25
CA HIS A 39 7.65 -23.47 1.70
C HIS A 39 8.90 -22.61 1.39
N ASN A 40 9.29 -21.74 2.33
CA ASN A 40 10.41 -20.79 2.20
C ASN A 40 10.28 -19.77 1.05
N LYS A 41 9.06 -19.53 0.57
CA LYS A 41 8.75 -18.49 -0.42
C LYS A 41 7.72 -17.52 0.16
N PRO A 42 7.90 -16.19 0.04
CA PRO A 42 6.90 -15.20 0.41
C PRO A 42 5.62 -15.46 -0.38
N ALA A 43 4.56 -15.75 0.35
CA ALA A 43 3.23 -16.02 -0.20
C ALA A 43 2.29 -14.83 0.02
N ALA A 44 2.51 -14.06 1.09
CA ALA A 44 1.73 -12.87 1.43
C ALA A 44 2.56 -11.87 2.24
N TYR A 45 2.05 -10.65 2.38
CA TYR A 45 2.51 -9.67 3.34
C TYR A 45 1.39 -9.37 4.32
N LEU A 46 1.71 -9.35 5.61
CA LEU A 46 0.86 -8.79 6.64
C LEU A 46 1.32 -7.36 6.93
N ILE A 47 0.38 -6.43 6.84
CA ILE A 47 0.55 -5.01 7.15
C ILE A 47 -0.60 -4.58 8.05
N SER A 48 -0.41 -3.51 8.83
CA SER A 48 -1.49 -2.94 9.61
C SER A 48 -2.58 -2.34 8.71
N ALA A 49 -3.81 -2.29 9.23
CA ALA A 49 -4.93 -1.65 8.52
C ALA A 49 -4.60 -0.20 8.18
N ALA A 50 -4.07 0.57 9.14
CA ALA A 50 -3.67 1.95 8.93
C ALA A 50 -2.62 2.11 7.81
N ALA A 51 -1.62 1.22 7.73
CA ALA A 51 -0.63 1.27 6.67
C ALA A 51 -1.22 0.91 5.29
N TYR A 52 -2.20 0.00 5.25
CA TYR A 52 -2.90 -0.33 4.02
C TYR A 52 -3.76 0.83 3.51
N GLU A 53 -4.52 1.46 4.40
CA GLU A 53 -5.36 2.62 4.10
C GLU A 53 -4.52 3.80 3.61
N ASP A 54 -3.44 4.16 4.32
CA ASP A 54 -2.52 5.24 3.93
C ASP A 54 -1.87 4.98 2.55
N MET A 55 -1.55 3.71 2.24
CA MET A 55 -1.02 3.35 0.92
C MET A 55 -2.07 3.52 -0.19
N LEU A 56 -3.36 3.29 0.08
CA LEU A 56 -4.43 3.52 -0.88
C LEU A 56 -4.64 5.02 -1.12
N ASP A 57 -4.64 5.83 -0.06
CA ASP A 57 -4.77 7.29 -0.15
C ASP A 57 -3.64 7.89 -0.99
N GLN A 58 -2.39 7.49 -0.73
CA GLN A 58 -1.23 7.93 -1.52
C GLN A 58 -1.32 7.50 -3.00
N LEU A 59 -1.91 6.33 -3.28
CA LEU A 59 -2.08 5.86 -4.66
C LEU A 59 -3.13 6.69 -5.41
N GLU A 60 -4.21 7.07 -4.72
CA GLU A 60 -5.23 7.97 -5.27
C GLU A 60 -4.64 9.35 -5.57
N ASP A 61 -3.91 9.93 -4.62
CA ASP A 61 -3.21 11.20 -4.79
C ASP A 61 -2.23 11.16 -5.96
N ALA A 62 -1.48 10.07 -6.11
CA ALA A 62 -0.57 9.88 -7.23
C ALA A 62 -1.29 9.80 -8.58
N ALA A 63 -2.50 9.21 -8.62
CA ALA A 63 -3.33 9.19 -9.81
C ALA A 63 -3.87 10.59 -10.15
N LEU A 64 -4.36 11.33 -9.15
CA LEU A 64 -4.83 12.71 -9.32
C LEU A 64 -3.71 13.65 -9.77
N ALA A 65 -2.51 13.50 -9.20
CA ALA A 65 -1.33 14.26 -9.59
C ALA A 65 -0.98 14.09 -11.08
N LYS A 66 -1.20 12.90 -11.65
CA LYS A 66 -1.02 12.67 -13.10
C LYS A 66 -2.03 13.47 -13.92
N VAL A 67 -3.30 13.53 -13.48
CA VAL A 67 -4.34 14.32 -14.15
C VAL A 67 -4.02 15.81 -14.10
N VAL A 68 -3.61 16.30 -12.93
CA VAL A 68 -3.20 17.70 -12.75
C VAL A 68 -2.02 18.03 -13.68
N LYS A 69 -0.98 17.19 -13.70
CA LYS A 69 0.18 17.38 -14.58
C LYS A 69 -0.20 17.37 -16.06
N ALA A 70 -1.09 16.47 -16.47
CA ALA A 70 -1.55 16.39 -17.87
C ALA A 70 -2.36 17.62 -18.31
N ARG A 71 -3.02 18.31 -17.36
CA ARG A 71 -3.81 19.52 -17.61
C ARG A 71 -3.04 20.81 -17.32
N ALA A 72 -1.84 20.73 -16.73
CA ALA A 72 -1.04 21.88 -16.39
C ALA A 72 -0.70 22.69 -17.65
N GLY A 73 -0.94 24.00 -17.60
CA GLY A 73 -0.76 24.89 -18.76
C GLY A 73 -1.82 24.74 -19.86
N GLY A 74 -2.88 23.96 -19.64
CA GLY A 74 -4.02 23.87 -20.53
C GLY A 74 -4.89 25.14 -20.53
N LYS A 75 -5.86 25.20 -21.45
CA LYS A 75 -6.81 26.32 -21.54
C LYS A 75 -7.63 26.43 -20.25
N THR A 76 -7.62 27.61 -19.63
CA THR A 76 -8.45 27.94 -18.47
C THR A 76 -9.59 28.86 -18.88
N VAL A 77 -10.75 28.71 -18.24
CA VAL A 77 -11.90 29.61 -18.42
C VAL A 77 -12.19 30.26 -17.07
N GLN A 78 -12.37 31.57 -17.06
CA GLN A 78 -12.79 32.30 -15.87
C GLN A 78 -14.28 32.08 -15.65
N VAL A 79 -14.65 31.62 -14.46
CA VAL A 79 -16.03 31.41 -14.03
C VAL A 79 -16.22 32.00 -12.65
N LYS A 80 -17.43 32.45 -12.31
CA LYS A 80 -17.77 32.79 -10.93
C LYS A 80 -18.33 31.55 -10.23
N LEU A 81 -18.26 31.52 -8.90
CA LEU A 81 -18.78 30.39 -8.12
C LEU A 81 -20.31 30.22 -8.29
N GLU A 82 -21.02 31.34 -8.43
CA GLU A 82 -22.46 31.41 -8.72
C GLU A 82 -22.84 30.78 -10.07
N ASP A 83 -21.90 30.60 -10.99
CA ASP A 83 -22.15 29.95 -12.29
C ASP A 83 -22.07 28.41 -12.22
N LEU A 84 -21.58 27.85 -11.10
CA LEU A 84 -21.29 26.42 -10.95
C LEU A 84 -22.29 25.65 -10.08
N TYR A 85 -23.18 26.37 -9.39
CA TYR A 85 -24.25 25.80 -8.58
C TYR A 85 -25.57 26.52 -8.91
N PRO A 86 -26.71 25.79 -8.99
CA PRO A 86 -28.02 26.40 -9.19
C PRO A 86 -28.52 27.19 -7.97
#